data_AF-A0A8H6ZD22-F1
#
_entry.id   AF-A0A8H6ZD22-F1
#
_cell.length_a   1.000
_cell.length_b   1.000
_cell.length_c   1.000
_cell.angle_alpha   90.00
_cell.angle_beta   90.00
_cell.angle_gamma   90.00
#
_symmetry.space_group_name_H-M   'P 1'
#
loop_
_entity.id
_entity.type
_entity.pdbx_description
1 polymer ?
#
loop_
_entity_poly.entity_id
_entity_poly.type
_entity_poly.pdbx_seq_one_letter_code
_entity_poly.pdbx_strand_id
1 'polypeptide(L)'
;MNARFWSNSHHSTPHPRLSLLLQVFKSTVPRLVEHYATSLRAAESTAMGLNELLLCLDGSLCAVGQAVEALNEAGPSINVVFDHTEDETQFNDQNLANYDAIMFVSTTGEVLDDSGKAAFQKYLDLGGNFVGVHSASDSLVNTTFYGKELGAYFDYHPALQNATVDVLVSHPSTSMLPAEWHIQEEMYNFKSDPRAIGAVVVLAANESSYVDNGTRNFDQGSPHPSAWFQEHGAGVESGQIAGRSFYTSLGHLNQTWQDPLFMSHVTGGLTWALQANTTKAFNASALVGNSGPSTSASATGTSPTSGPSAKPSSASADMGYAIVSGMLALGVTWWLFAS
;
A
#
# COMPACT_ATOMS: atom_id res chain seq x y z
N MET A 1 -25.74 -43.59 67.81
CA MET A 1 -26.85 -43.67 66.83
C MET A 1 -26.27 -43.19 65.50
N ASN A 2 -25.57 -43.98 64.68
CA ASN A 2 -25.92 -45.14 63.82
C ASN A 2 -26.91 -44.86 62.66
N ALA A 3 -26.32 -44.68 61.47
CA ALA A 3 -26.55 -45.36 60.17
C ALA A 3 -27.96 -45.48 59.54
N ARG A 4 -28.04 -45.24 58.20
CA ARG A 4 -28.31 -46.29 57.18
C ARG A 4 -28.21 -45.77 55.72
N PHE A 5 -27.62 -46.63 54.89
CA PHE A 5 -27.56 -46.65 53.42
C PHE A 5 -28.93 -46.96 52.78
N TRP A 6 -29.11 -46.58 51.51
CA TRP A 6 -29.69 -47.44 50.46
C TRP A 6 -29.26 -47.00 49.06
N SER A 7 -28.83 -47.98 48.25
CA SER A 7 -28.46 -47.86 46.83
C SER A 7 -29.68 -48.00 45.92
N ASN A 8 -29.67 -47.37 44.75
CA ASN A 8 -30.39 -47.94 43.60
C ASN A 8 -29.67 -47.64 42.29
N SER A 9 -29.32 -48.72 41.59
CA SER A 9 -28.67 -48.78 40.29
C SER A 9 -29.72 -48.96 39.20
N HIS A 10 -29.76 -48.11 38.16
CA HIS A 10 -30.40 -48.42 36.88
C HIS A 10 -29.44 -48.01 35.73
N HIS A 11 -28.94 -49.02 35.01
CA HIS A 11 -28.23 -48.88 33.75
C HIS A 11 -29.25 -48.71 32.61
N SER A 12 -29.12 -47.64 31.83
CA SER A 12 -29.80 -47.48 30.54
C SER A 12 -28.74 -47.49 29.45
N THR A 13 -28.68 -48.57 28.66
CA THR A 13 -27.83 -48.67 27.48
C THR A 13 -28.42 -47.85 26.32
N PRO A 14 -27.65 -47.00 25.61
CA PRO A 14 -28.16 -46.25 24.47
C PRO A 14 -28.29 -47.10 23.20
N HIS A 15 -29.32 -46.81 22.41
CA HIS A 15 -29.68 -47.52 21.17
C HIS A 15 -28.59 -47.48 20.08
N PRO A 16 -28.33 -48.59 19.36
CA PRO A 16 -27.20 -48.73 18.41
C PRO A 16 -27.27 -47.85 17.16
N ARG A 17 -28.42 -47.23 16.85
CA ARG A 17 -28.56 -46.31 15.71
C ARG A 17 -28.07 -44.89 15.98
N LEU A 18 -27.97 -44.47 17.26
CA LEU A 18 -27.44 -43.16 17.64
C LEU A 18 -25.90 -43.13 17.64
N SER A 19 -25.27 -44.28 17.94
CA SER A 19 -23.81 -44.44 17.93
C SER A 19 -23.21 -44.27 16.53
N LEU A 20 -23.88 -44.79 15.49
CA LEU A 20 -23.37 -44.75 14.12
C LEU A 20 -23.41 -43.32 13.54
N LEU A 21 -24.46 -42.55 13.82
CA LEU A 21 -24.56 -41.14 13.39
C LEU A 21 -23.49 -40.27 14.07
N LEU A 22 -23.22 -40.50 15.36
CA LEU A 22 -22.18 -39.76 16.09
C LEU A 22 -20.77 -40.09 15.58
N GLN A 23 -20.55 -41.33 15.14
CA GLN A 23 -19.26 -41.80 14.64
C GLN A 23 -18.96 -41.26 13.23
N VAL A 24 -19.98 -41.18 12.36
CA VAL A 24 -19.90 -40.51 11.05
C VAL A 24 -19.68 -39.00 11.21
N PHE A 25 -20.33 -38.35 12.18
CA PHE A 25 -20.10 -36.92 12.46
C PHE A 25 -18.67 -36.65 12.97
N LYS A 26 -18.15 -37.52 13.86
CA LYS A 26 -16.79 -37.38 14.41
C LYS A 26 -15.67 -37.70 13.42
N SER A 27 -15.91 -38.47 12.36
CA SER A 27 -14.90 -38.79 11.34
C SER A 27 -14.91 -37.86 10.13
N THR A 28 -16.06 -37.24 9.82
CA THR A 28 -16.25 -36.47 8.59
C THR A 28 -15.97 -34.98 8.79
N VAL A 29 -16.29 -34.43 9.97
CA VAL A 29 -16.07 -33.01 10.28
C VAL A 29 -14.58 -32.63 10.38
N PRO A 30 -13.69 -33.42 11.02
CA PRO A 30 -12.26 -33.09 11.03
C PRO A 30 -11.61 -33.17 9.65
N ARG A 31 -12.03 -34.13 8.81
CA ARG A 31 -11.53 -34.28 7.43
C ARG A 31 -12.00 -33.14 6.53
N LEU A 32 -13.21 -32.63 6.70
CA LEU A 32 -13.67 -31.42 6.01
C LEU A 32 -12.88 -30.19 6.47
N VAL A 33 -12.61 -30.03 7.77
CA VAL A 33 -11.79 -28.93 8.29
C VAL A 33 -10.35 -29.01 7.80
N GLU A 34 -9.74 -30.20 7.74
CA GLU A 34 -8.40 -30.38 7.14
C GLU A 34 -8.41 -30.15 5.63
N HIS A 35 -9.43 -30.59 4.90
CA HIS A 35 -9.50 -30.37 3.44
C HIS A 35 -9.75 -28.90 3.11
N TYR A 36 -10.55 -28.18 3.91
CA TYR A 36 -10.73 -26.72 3.82
C TYR A 36 -9.51 -25.94 4.29
N ALA A 37 -8.82 -26.37 5.35
CA ALA A 37 -7.59 -25.73 5.81
C ALA A 37 -6.43 -25.95 4.83
N THR A 38 -6.39 -27.11 4.16
CA THR A 38 -5.41 -27.40 3.10
C THR A 38 -5.76 -26.65 1.81
N SER A 39 -7.05 -26.45 1.50
CA SER A 39 -7.47 -25.62 0.35
C SER A 39 -7.28 -24.13 0.61
N LEU A 40 -7.45 -23.65 1.85
CA LEU A 40 -7.12 -22.28 2.26
C LEU A 40 -5.61 -22.04 2.25
N ARG A 41 -4.80 -22.99 2.76
CA ARG A 41 -3.33 -22.92 2.68
C ARG A 41 -2.79 -23.09 1.25
N ALA A 42 -3.50 -23.82 0.38
CA ALA A 42 -3.17 -23.91 -1.04
C ALA A 42 -3.58 -22.64 -1.81
N ALA A 43 -4.63 -21.93 -1.38
CA ALA A 43 -4.98 -20.61 -1.90
C ALA A 43 -4.02 -19.50 -1.43
N GLU A 44 -3.38 -19.67 -0.26
CA GLU A 44 -2.30 -18.81 0.23
C GLU A 44 -0.94 -19.06 -0.46
N SER A 45 -0.83 -20.06 -1.34
CA SER A 45 0.45 -20.52 -1.92
C SER A 45 0.63 -20.25 -3.43
N THR A 46 -0.27 -19.51 -4.06
CA THR A 46 0.09 -18.76 -5.27
C THR A 46 0.40 -17.35 -4.81
N ALA A 47 1.69 -17.09 -4.54
CA ALA A 47 2.21 -15.75 -4.38
C ALA A 47 1.88 -14.94 -5.65
N MET A 48 0.73 -14.28 -5.63
CA MET A 48 0.48 -13.14 -6.51
C MET A 48 1.39 -12.05 -5.97
N GLY A 49 2.59 -11.93 -6.54
CA GLY A 49 3.45 -10.77 -6.27
C GLY A 49 2.70 -9.53 -6.73
N LEU A 50 2.30 -8.68 -5.78
CA LEU A 50 1.90 -7.32 -6.08
C LEU A 50 3.21 -6.57 -6.37
N ASN A 51 3.24 -5.92 -7.51
CA ASN A 51 4.49 -5.45 -8.06
C ASN A 51 4.64 -3.96 -7.75
N GLU A 52 5.88 -3.61 -7.40
CA GLU A 52 6.51 -2.29 -7.50
C GLU A 52 5.60 -1.09 -7.12
N LEU A 53 5.89 -0.54 -5.95
CA LEU A 53 5.44 0.78 -5.45
C LEU A 53 6.58 1.78 -5.64
N LEU A 54 6.32 2.96 -6.24
CA LEU A 54 7.32 4.03 -6.28
C LEU A 54 7.17 4.90 -5.02
N LEU A 55 8.21 4.91 -4.20
CA LEU A 55 8.35 5.72 -3.01
C LEU A 55 9.12 7.00 -3.36
N CYS A 56 8.47 8.16 -3.27
CA CYS A 56 9.10 9.47 -3.43
C CYS A 56 9.38 10.08 -2.05
N LEU A 57 10.62 10.50 -1.84
CA LEU A 57 11.12 11.00 -0.56
C LEU A 57 11.79 12.36 -0.73
N ASP A 58 11.73 13.21 0.30
CA ASP A 58 12.52 14.44 0.38
C ASP A 58 13.44 14.37 1.60
N GLY A 59 14.75 14.51 1.38
CA GLY A 59 15.83 14.30 2.36
C GLY A 59 15.92 15.32 3.49
N SER A 60 14.90 16.15 3.71
CA SER A 60 14.86 17.18 4.76
C SER A 60 14.41 16.64 6.12
N LEU A 61 13.80 15.45 6.18
CA LEU A 61 13.27 14.85 7.42
C LEU A 61 14.04 13.58 7.84
N CYS A 62 14.28 13.44 9.14
CA CYS A 62 15.18 12.44 9.73
C CYS A 62 14.77 10.97 9.47
N ALA A 63 13.49 10.73 9.17
CA ALA A 63 12.90 9.39 9.10
C ALA A 63 12.93 8.72 7.72
N VAL A 64 13.30 9.43 6.66
CA VAL A 64 13.27 8.93 5.28
C VAL A 64 14.01 7.61 5.10
N GLY A 65 15.27 7.54 5.56
CA GLY A 65 16.06 6.31 5.46
C GLY A 65 15.47 5.14 6.25
N GLN A 66 14.92 5.42 7.44
CA GLN A 66 14.29 4.40 8.28
C GLN A 66 12.98 3.89 7.66
N ALA A 67 12.21 4.76 7.01
CA ALA A 67 10.99 4.41 6.30
C ALA A 67 11.28 3.46 5.14
N VAL A 68 12.30 3.75 4.32
CA VAL A 68 12.72 2.88 3.21
C VAL A 68 13.11 1.50 3.70
N GLU A 69 13.90 1.42 4.77
CA GLU A 69 14.32 0.14 5.34
C GLU A 69 13.11 -0.65 5.86
N ALA A 70 12.25 -0.02 6.65
CA ALA A 70 11.08 -0.66 7.25
C ALA A 70 10.06 -1.13 6.19
N LEU A 71 9.83 -0.33 5.15
CA LEU A 71 8.94 -0.69 4.04
C LEU A 71 9.50 -1.85 3.21
N ASN A 72 10.80 -1.84 2.90
CA ASN A 72 11.45 -2.95 2.20
C ASN A 72 11.41 -4.25 3.01
N GLU A 73 11.57 -4.18 4.33
CA GLU A 73 11.44 -5.34 5.22
C GLU A 73 10.00 -5.86 5.26
N ALA A 74 9.01 -4.96 5.31
CA ALA A 74 7.60 -5.32 5.38
C ALA A 74 7.01 -5.81 4.05
N GLY A 75 7.52 -5.34 2.91
CA GLY A 75 7.00 -5.62 1.57
C GLY A 75 6.67 -7.08 1.29
N PRO A 76 7.59 -8.04 1.52
CA PRO A 76 7.32 -9.45 1.31
C PRO A 76 6.09 -9.99 2.05
N SER A 77 5.77 -9.45 3.23
CA SER A 77 4.62 -9.90 4.04
C SER A 77 3.26 -9.47 3.45
N ILE A 78 3.25 -8.41 2.66
CA ILE A 78 2.07 -7.89 1.96
C ILE A 78 2.15 -8.11 0.45
N ASN A 79 3.10 -8.94 0.00
CA ASN A 79 3.42 -9.19 -1.40
C ASN A 79 3.74 -7.93 -2.20
N VAL A 80 4.33 -6.88 -1.62
CA VAL A 80 4.71 -5.64 -2.31
C VAL A 80 6.22 -5.55 -2.45
N VAL A 81 6.70 -5.12 -3.62
CA VAL A 81 8.08 -4.69 -3.83
C VAL A 81 8.09 -3.16 -3.83
N PHE A 82 9.04 -2.53 -3.13
CA PHE A 82 9.20 -1.09 -3.13
C PHE A 82 10.38 -0.71 -4.03
N ASP A 83 10.14 0.23 -4.92
CA ASP A 83 11.19 1.04 -5.56
C ASP A 83 11.19 2.42 -4.90
N HIS A 84 12.36 3.05 -4.78
CA HIS A 84 12.47 4.36 -4.15
C HIS A 84 13.27 5.32 -5.02
N THR A 85 12.85 6.58 -5.02
CA THR A 85 13.55 7.66 -5.72
C THR A 85 13.42 8.97 -4.96
N GLU A 86 14.45 9.78 -5.04
CA GLU A 86 14.44 11.21 -4.68
C GLU A 86 14.62 12.08 -5.95
N ASP A 87 14.66 11.44 -7.13
CA ASP A 87 14.82 12.08 -8.44
C ASP A 87 13.44 12.34 -9.07
N GLU A 88 13.06 13.62 -9.14
CA GLU A 88 11.79 14.08 -9.73
C GLU A 88 11.62 13.65 -11.20
N THR A 89 12.71 13.40 -11.94
CA THR A 89 12.63 13.02 -13.36
C THR A 89 12.04 11.62 -13.56
N GLN A 90 11.95 10.83 -12.49
CA GLN A 90 11.23 9.56 -12.48
C GLN A 90 9.70 9.73 -12.58
N PHE A 91 9.17 10.94 -12.35
CA PHE A 91 7.75 11.26 -12.56
C PHE A 91 7.49 11.58 -14.03
N ASN A 92 7.43 10.53 -14.84
CA ASN A 92 7.05 10.61 -16.24
C ASN A 92 6.07 9.47 -16.59
N ASP A 93 5.29 9.66 -17.66
CA ASP A 93 4.24 8.73 -18.09
C ASP A 93 4.74 7.28 -18.21
N GLN A 94 5.94 7.09 -18.77
CA GLN A 94 6.50 5.76 -19.02
C GLN A 94 6.83 5.04 -17.72
N ASN A 95 7.42 5.75 -16.76
CA ASN A 95 7.81 5.16 -15.49
C ASN A 95 6.58 4.91 -14.59
N LEU A 96 5.73 5.92 -14.40
CA LEU A 96 4.56 5.83 -13.51
C LEU A 96 3.57 4.73 -13.93
N ALA A 97 3.47 4.43 -15.23
CA ALA A 97 2.58 3.37 -15.73
C ALA A 97 2.94 1.96 -15.24
N ASN A 98 4.13 1.76 -14.66
CA ASN A 98 4.58 0.48 -14.13
C ASN A 98 4.20 0.27 -12.65
N TYR A 99 3.68 1.27 -11.95
CA TYR A 99 3.46 1.18 -10.50
C TYR A 99 1.99 1.02 -10.14
N ASP A 100 1.68 0.06 -9.26
CA ASP A 100 0.31 -0.16 -8.77
C ASP A 100 -0.13 0.88 -7.74
N ALA A 101 0.82 1.57 -7.12
CA ALA A 101 0.58 2.74 -6.29
C ALA A 101 1.80 3.68 -6.34
N ILE A 102 1.58 4.96 -6.02
CA ILE A 102 2.63 5.93 -5.75
C ILE A 102 2.52 6.34 -4.29
N MET A 103 3.64 6.34 -3.57
CA MET A 103 3.68 6.68 -2.15
C MET A 103 4.61 7.85 -1.90
N PHE A 104 4.08 8.92 -1.32
CA PHE A 104 4.89 10.06 -0.87
C PHE A 104 5.10 9.90 0.62
N VAL A 105 6.35 9.76 1.03
CA VAL A 105 6.71 9.68 2.45
C VAL A 105 7.58 10.87 2.80
N SER A 106 7.05 11.72 3.66
CA SER A 106 7.80 12.86 4.20
C SER A 106 8.33 13.82 3.11
N THR A 107 7.60 14.00 2.00
CA THR A 107 7.92 14.99 0.95
C THR A 107 7.57 16.40 1.44
N THR A 108 8.30 17.45 1.09
CA THR A 108 7.91 18.85 1.40
C THR A 108 8.16 19.80 0.25
N GLY A 109 7.36 20.87 0.17
CA GLY A 109 7.55 21.89 -0.86
C GLY A 109 7.24 21.41 -2.29
N GLU A 110 7.92 22.00 -3.26
CA GLU A 110 7.64 21.79 -4.69
C GLU A 110 8.46 20.61 -5.24
N VAL A 111 8.07 19.38 -4.90
CA VAL A 111 8.81 18.15 -5.22
C VAL A 111 8.66 17.65 -6.67
N LEU A 112 7.81 18.31 -7.47
CA LEU A 112 7.60 18.00 -8.89
C LEU A 112 7.53 19.27 -9.71
N ASP A 113 8.25 19.31 -10.82
CA ASP A 113 8.01 20.29 -11.88
C ASP A 113 6.64 20.10 -12.58
N ASP A 114 6.29 21.02 -13.49
CA ASP A 114 4.99 20.97 -14.18
C ASP A 114 4.80 19.71 -15.04
N SER A 115 5.89 19.13 -15.55
CA SER A 115 5.83 17.90 -16.33
C SER A 115 5.57 16.69 -15.44
N GLY A 116 6.22 16.63 -14.27
CA GLY A 116 6.00 15.61 -13.25
C GLY A 116 4.60 15.66 -12.67
N LYS A 117 4.07 16.86 -12.40
CA LYS A 117 2.67 17.06 -11.99
C LYS A 117 1.69 16.54 -13.04
N ALA A 118 1.93 16.86 -14.32
CA ALA A 118 1.07 16.40 -15.41
C ALA A 118 1.09 14.87 -15.57
N ALA A 119 2.27 14.25 -15.46
CA ALA A 119 2.41 12.80 -15.47
C ALA A 119 1.69 12.16 -14.27
N PHE A 120 1.78 12.78 -13.09
CA PHE A 120 1.12 12.28 -11.89
C PHE A 120 -0.41 12.40 -11.95
N GLN A 121 -0.95 13.54 -12.40
CA GLN A 121 -2.39 13.68 -12.67
C GLN A 121 -2.86 12.58 -13.62
N LYS A 122 -2.15 12.39 -14.73
CA LYS A 122 -2.50 11.36 -15.72
C LYS A 122 -2.45 9.96 -15.12
N TYR A 123 -1.46 9.66 -14.28
CA TYR A 123 -1.40 8.38 -13.56
C TYR A 123 -2.65 8.14 -12.70
N LEU A 124 -3.08 9.15 -11.95
CA LEU A 124 -4.30 9.09 -11.13
C LEU A 124 -5.55 8.90 -11.99
N ASP A 125 -5.68 9.66 -13.08
CA ASP A 125 -6.79 9.58 -14.03
C ASP A 125 -6.92 8.19 -14.71
N LEU A 126 -5.81 7.45 -14.78
CA LEU A 126 -5.78 6.11 -15.36
C LEU A 126 -6.06 4.99 -14.33
N GLY A 127 -6.42 5.34 -13.10
CA GLY A 127 -6.76 4.39 -12.04
C GLY A 127 -5.63 4.10 -11.05
N GLY A 128 -4.55 4.88 -11.09
CA GLY A 128 -3.44 4.77 -10.16
C GLY A 128 -3.87 5.01 -8.71
N ASN A 129 -3.23 4.32 -7.77
CA ASN A 129 -3.50 4.48 -6.34
C ASN A 129 -2.46 5.42 -5.72
N PHE A 130 -2.85 6.15 -4.67
CA PHE A 130 -1.95 7.07 -3.99
C PHE A 130 -1.94 6.86 -2.47
N VAL A 131 -0.75 6.98 -1.88
CA VAL A 131 -0.55 6.95 -0.44
C VAL A 131 0.31 8.14 -0.01
N GLY A 132 -0.18 8.97 0.90
CA GLY A 132 0.59 10.05 1.52
C GLY A 132 0.89 9.74 2.99
N VAL A 133 2.12 10.00 3.42
CA VAL A 133 2.53 9.83 4.82
C VAL A 133 3.24 11.08 5.32
N HIS A 134 2.85 11.49 6.54
CA HIS A 134 3.44 12.59 7.28
C HIS A 134 3.42 13.90 6.48
N SER A 135 4.59 14.50 6.22
CA SER A 135 4.69 15.79 5.57
C SER A 135 4.32 15.78 4.09
N ALA A 136 3.91 14.65 3.50
CA ALA A 136 3.32 14.65 2.16
C ALA A 136 2.24 15.74 2.00
N SER A 137 1.51 16.04 3.08
CA SER A 137 0.53 17.14 3.12
C SER A 137 1.09 18.55 3.10
N ASP A 138 2.40 18.73 3.21
CA ASP A 138 3.15 19.98 3.06
C ASP A 138 3.91 20.06 1.72
N SER A 139 3.59 19.16 0.77
CA SER A 139 4.13 19.19 -0.59
C SER A 139 3.10 19.67 -1.61
N LEU A 140 3.58 20.24 -2.71
CA LEU A 140 2.80 20.65 -3.88
C LEU A 140 1.58 21.53 -3.54
N VAL A 141 1.67 22.39 -2.52
CA VAL A 141 0.53 23.11 -1.91
C VAL A 141 -0.25 24.01 -2.87
N ASN A 142 0.32 24.33 -4.04
CA ASN A 142 -0.33 25.11 -5.11
C ASN A 142 -0.96 24.23 -6.21
N THR A 143 -0.91 22.90 -6.08
CA THR A 143 -1.38 21.94 -7.08
C THR A 143 -2.79 21.45 -6.73
N THR A 144 -3.80 21.88 -7.49
CA THR A 144 -5.21 21.67 -7.08
C THR A 144 -5.59 20.19 -7.01
N PHE A 145 -5.19 19.37 -7.98
CA PHE A 145 -5.55 17.95 -7.98
C PHE A 145 -4.91 17.20 -6.83
N TYR A 146 -3.64 17.52 -6.54
CA TYR A 146 -2.89 16.89 -5.47
C TYR A 146 -3.57 17.13 -4.11
N GLY A 147 -3.99 18.36 -3.84
CA GLY A 147 -4.68 18.69 -2.59
C GLY A 147 -5.99 17.93 -2.42
N LYS A 148 -6.72 17.68 -3.53
CA LYS A 148 -7.94 16.87 -3.50
C LYS A 148 -7.63 15.37 -3.35
N GLU A 149 -6.62 14.86 -4.03
CA GLU A 149 -6.20 13.45 -3.95
C GLU A 149 -5.67 13.10 -2.56
N LEU A 150 -4.87 14.00 -1.99
CA LEU A 150 -4.39 13.96 -0.63
C LEU A 150 -5.55 14.12 0.37
N GLY A 151 -6.47 15.03 0.12
CA GLY A 151 -7.68 15.30 0.92
C GLY A 151 -7.60 16.59 1.75
N ALA A 152 -6.45 16.91 2.34
CA ALA A 152 -6.23 18.17 3.04
C ALA A 152 -4.74 18.51 3.16
N TYR A 153 -4.40 19.79 2.95
CA TYR A 153 -3.03 20.29 3.14
C TYR A 153 -2.72 20.60 4.61
N PHE A 154 -1.45 20.44 4.97
CA PHE A 154 -0.88 20.83 6.25
C PHE A 154 -1.02 22.35 6.50
N ASP A 155 -1.28 22.72 7.77
CA ASP A 155 -1.26 24.09 8.28
C ASP A 155 -0.12 24.29 9.29
N TYR A 156 -0.22 23.66 10.46
CA TYR A 156 0.83 23.65 11.50
C TYR A 156 0.66 22.43 12.43
N HIS A 157 1.64 22.19 13.31
CA HIS A 157 1.50 21.28 14.44
C HIS A 157 2.08 21.92 15.72
N PRO A 158 1.61 21.56 16.93
CA PRO A 158 2.32 21.90 18.16
C PRO A 158 3.63 21.10 18.25
N ALA A 159 4.45 21.39 19.27
CA ALA A 159 5.68 20.64 19.48
C ALA A 159 5.43 19.13 19.63
N LEU A 160 6.38 18.33 19.13
CA LEU A 160 6.42 16.87 19.32
C LEU A 160 6.19 16.50 20.79
N GLN A 161 5.18 15.69 21.05
CA GLN A 161 4.79 15.30 22.41
C GLN A 161 3.98 14.00 22.41
N ASN A 162 3.71 13.46 23.60
CA ASN A 162 2.81 12.32 23.72
C ASN A 162 1.37 12.78 23.46
N ALA A 163 0.64 11.99 22.66
CA ALA A 163 -0.76 12.19 22.35
C ALA A 163 -1.48 10.84 22.29
N THR A 164 -2.81 10.90 22.36
CA THR A 164 -3.70 9.78 22.07
C THR A 164 -4.35 10.01 20.71
N VAL A 165 -4.38 8.97 19.88
CA VAL A 165 -5.08 8.92 18.60
C VAL A 165 -6.20 7.90 18.71
N ASP A 166 -7.44 8.34 18.48
CA ASP A 166 -8.64 7.53 18.60
C ASP A 166 -8.96 6.84 17.25
N VAL A 167 -9.28 5.54 17.29
CA VAL A 167 -9.76 4.79 16.13
C VAL A 167 -11.25 5.05 15.93
N LEU A 168 -11.62 5.67 14.80
CA LEU A 168 -13.00 6.06 14.52
C LEU A 168 -13.81 4.97 13.82
N VAL A 169 -13.20 4.26 12.87
CA VAL A 169 -13.85 3.21 12.08
C VAL A 169 -12.93 2.02 11.86
N SER A 170 -13.54 0.85 11.67
CA SER A 170 -12.82 -0.37 11.29
C SER A 170 -12.39 -0.27 9.83
N HIS A 171 -11.09 -0.42 9.60
CA HIS A 171 -10.45 -0.35 8.29
C HIS A 171 -9.19 -1.24 8.35
N PRO A 172 -8.68 -1.80 7.23
CA PRO A 172 -7.43 -2.57 7.26
C PRO A 172 -6.27 -1.84 7.95
N SER A 173 -6.15 -0.51 7.75
CA SER A 173 -5.14 0.33 8.43
C SER A 173 -5.38 0.52 9.93
N THR A 174 -6.55 0.21 10.49
CA THR A 174 -6.84 0.38 11.93
C THR A 174 -7.13 -0.93 12.64
N SER A 175 -7.19 -2.05 11.90
CA SER A 175 -7.66 -3.35 12.41
C SER A 175 -6.85 -3.93 13.57
N MET A 176 -5.57 -3.57 13.67
CA MET A 176 -4.66 -4.01 14.73
C MET A 176 -4.52 -3.00 15.87
N LEU A 177 -5.01 -1.77 15.68
CA LEU A 177 -4.82 -0.69 16.63
C LEU A 177 -5.77 -0.86 17.83
N PRO A 178 -5.34 -0.49 19.04
CA PRO A 178 -6.26 -0.29 20.15
C PRO A 178 -7.22 0.87 19.85
N ALA A 179 -8.37 0.92 20.52
CA ALA A 179 -9.33 2.02 20.35
C ALA A 179 -8.73 3.40 20.65
N GLU A 180 -7.84 3.46 21.65
CA GLU A 180 -7.01 4.61 21.99
C GLU A 180 -5.54 4.22 21.78
N TRP A 181 -4.89 4.83 20.79
CA TRP A 181 -3.49 4.57 20.47
C TRP A 181 -2.60 5.69 21.00
N HIS A 182 -1.76 5.36 21.98
CA HIS A 182 -0.82 6.31 22.57
C HIS A 182 0.48 6.33 21.78
N ILE A 183 0.90 7.52 21.35
CA ILE A 183 2.08 7.72 20.51
C ILE A 183 2.77 9.04 20.85
N GLN A 184 4.08 9.14 20.62
CA GLN A 184 4.81 10.40 20.63
C GLN A 184 4.97 10.90 19.18
N GLU A 185 4.22 11.92 18.79
CA GLU A 185 4.17 12.40 17.40
C GLU A 185 3.78 13.89 17.32
N GLU A 186 3.89 14.45 16.12
CA GLU A 186 3.41 15.79 15.80
C GLU A 186 1.94 15.74 15.38
N MET A 187 1.04 16.32 16.20
CA MET A 187 -0.40 16.33 15.88
C MET A 187 -0.71 17.43 14.85
N TYR A 188 -0.71 17.05 13.58
CA TYR A 188 -0.90 17.95 12.45
C TYR A 188 -2.28 18.59 12.42
N ASN A 189 -2.32 19.86 12.04
CA ASN A 189 -3.53 20.59 11.70
C ASN A 189 -3.57 20.87 10.21
N PHE A 190 -4.79 20.99 9.70
CA PHE A 190 -5.04 21.02 8.27
C PHE A 190 -5.78 22.28 7.84
N LYS A 191 -5.52 22.69 6.60
CA LYS A 191 -6.14 23.85 5.96
C LYS A 191 -7.61 23.63 5.59
N SER A 192 -8.11 22.40 5.65
CA SER A 192 -9.48 22.01 5.31
C SER A 192 -9.88 20.68 5.93
N ASP A 193 -11.18 20.43 6.08
CA ASP A 193 -11.72 19.10 6.45
C ASP A 193 -11.65 18.14 5.25
N PRO A 194 -10.89 17.03 5.33
CA PRO A 194 -10.84 16.05 4.24
C PRO A 194 -12.21 15.41 3.94
N ARG A 195 -13.16 15.44 4.90
CA ARG A 195 -14.52 14.96 4.70
C ARG A 195 -15.30 15.80 3.69
N ALA A 196 -14.92 17.06 3.50
CA ALA A 196 -15.59 17.96 2.54
C ALA A 196 -15.47 17.48 1.09
N ILE A 197 -14.45 16.66 0.78
CA ILE A 197 -14.26 16.02 -0.53
C ILE A 197 -14.68 14.54 -0.53
N GLY A 198 -15.33 14.07 0.54
CA GLY A 198 -15.85 12.71 0.65
C GLY A 198 -14.89 11.69 1.27
N ALA A 199 -13.73 12.13 1.80
CA ALA A 199 -12.83 11.23 2.50
C ALA A 199 -13.45 10.70 3.80
N VAL A 200 -13.10 9.46 4.15
CA VAL A 200 -13.51 8.81 5.40
C VAL A 200 -12.34 8.85 6.37
N VAL A 201 -12.51 9.58 7.47
CA VAL A 201 -11.50 9.69 8.53
C VAL A 201 -11.52 8.45 9.41
N VAL A 202 -10.37 7.81 9.56
CA VAL A 202 -10.20 6.54 10.29
C VAL A 202 -9.49 6.71 11.63
N LEU A 203 -8.63 7.72 11.74
CA LEU A 203 -7.95 8.09 12.99
C LEU A 203 -8.19 9.57 13.28
N ALA A 204 -8.34 9.89 14.56
CA ALA A 204 -8.43 11.27 15.02
C ALA A 204 -7.54 11.56 16.23
N ALA A 205 -6.87 12.71 16.23
CA ALA A 205 -6.11 13.16 17.38
C ALA A 205 -7.07 13.54 18.52
N ASN A 206 -6.84 13.00 19.71
CA ASN A 206 -7.60 13.37 20.89
C ASN A 206 -7.05 14.68 21.46
N GLU A 207 -7.70 15.80 21.13
CA GLU A 207 -7.25 17.15 21.52
C GLU A 207 -7.18 17.39 23.05
N SER A 208 -7.73 16.49 23.87
CA SER A 208 -7.59 16.56 25.34
C SER A 208 -6.30 15.92 25.88
N SER A 209 -5.56 15.20 25.04
CA SER A 209 -4.39 14.40 25.44
C SER A 209 -3.05 15.10 25.22
N TYR A 210 -3.03 16.23 24.52
CA TYR A 210 -1.82 16.98 24.18
C TYR A 210 -2.07 18.50 24.27
N VAL A 211 -1.00 19.29 24.34
CA VAL A 211 -1.07 20.75 24.45
C VAL A 211 -0.85 21.38 23.08
N ASP A 212 -1.83 22.16 22.65
CA ASP A 212 -1.74 23.02 21.48
C ASP A 212 -2.07 24.46 21.84
N ASN A 213 -1.06 25.33 21.76
CA ASN A 213 -1.21 26.77 22.00
C ASN A 213 -1.25 27.56 20.68
N GLY A 214 -1.29 26.88 19.54
CA GLY A 214 -1.38 27.49 18.22
C GLY A 214 -2.75 28.09 17.93
N THR A 215 -2.78 29.06 17.02
CA THR A 215 -4.04 29.63 16.53
C THR A 215 -4.56 28.80 15.36
N ARG A 216 -5.73 28.18 15.50
CA ARG A 216 -6.43 27.51 14.39
C ARG A 216 -6.99 28.56 13.42
N ASN A 217 -6.41 28.68 12.24
CA ASN A 217 -6.86 29.62 11.20
C ASN A 217 -7.84 28.99 10.20
N PHE A 218 -7.91 27.66 10.17
CA PHE A 218 -8.71 26.88 9.23
C PHE A 218 -9.64 25.92 9.95
N ASP A 219 -10.72 25.54 9.27
CA ASP A 219 -11.64 24.50 9.74
C ASP A 219 -11.24 23.16 9.12
N GLN A 220 -10.62 22.32 9.93
CA GLN A 220 -10.24 20.94 9.59
C GLN A 220 -11.34 19.91 9.94
N GLY A 221 -12.47 20.38 10.49
CA GLY A 221 -13.55 19.53 10.95
C GLY A 221 -13.27 18.84 12.30
N SER A 222 -14.28 18.10 12.75
CA SER A 222 -14.26 17.35 14.00
C SER A 222 -14.92 15.98 13.82
N PRO A 223 -14.40 14.88 14.43
CA PRO A 223 -13.16 14.80 15.22
C PRO A 223 -11.89 15.19 14.42
N HIS A 224 -10.86 15.69 15.11
CA HIS A 224 -9.60 16.19 14.51
C HIS A 224 -8.96 15.11 13.64
N PRO A 225 -8.95 15.22 12.30
CA PRO A 225 -8.48 14.14 11.44
C PRO A 225 -6.98 13.89 11.56
N SER A 226 -6.55 12.63 11.62
CA SER A 226 -5.12 12.25 11.60
C SER A 226 -4.79 11.18 10.56
N ALA A 227 -5.78 10.42 10.11
CA ALA A 227 -5.65 9.55 8.94
C ALA A 227 -7.01 9.38 8.26
N TRP A 228 -7.02 9.22 6.94
CA TRP A 228 -8.24 9.04 6.15
C TRP A 228 -7.98 8.29 4.85
N PHE A 229 -9.07 7.87 4.22
CA PHE A 229 -9.03 7.30 2.89
C PHE A 229 -10.09 7.89 1.97
N GLN A 230 -9.90 7.70 0.67
CA GLN A 230 -10.85 8.00 -0.38
C GLN A 230 -11.07 6.74 -1.21
N GLU A 231 -12.30 6.22 -1.23
CA GLU A 231 -12.65 5.05 -2.07
C GLU A 231 -12.48 5.37 -3.57
N HIS A 232 -12.67 6.64 -3.92
CA HIS A 232 -12.39 7.22 -5.22
C HIS A 232 -11.59 8.50 -5.01
N GLY A 233 -10.34 8.53 -5.46
CA GLY A 233 -9.47 9.71 -5.36
C GLY A 233 -10.12 10.97 -5.95
N ALA A 234 -10.29 12.01 -5.14
CA ALA A 234 -10.98 13.24 -5.53
C ALA A 234 -10.12 14.18 -6.41
N GLY A 235 -8.83 13.87 -6.59
CA GLY A 235 -7.95 14.58 -7.52
C GLY A 235 -8.16 14.21 -8.98
N VAL A 236 -8.88 13.12 -9.24
CA VAL A 236 -9.10 12.57 -10.58
C VAL A 236 -10.09 13.41 -11.38
N GLU A 237 -9.80 13.61 -12.67
CA GLU A 237 -10.68 14.35 -13.56
C GLU A 237 -12.03 13.63 -13.77
N SER A 238 -13.08 14.43 -13.99
CA SER A 238 -14.43 13.91 -14.19
C SER A 238 -14.51 12.98 -15.41
N GLY A 239 -15.08 11.78 -15.21
CA GLY A 239 -15.24 10.77 -16.26
C GLY A 239 -14.05 9.82 -16.41
N GLN A 240 -12.99 10.01 -15.62
CA GLN A 240 -11.83 9.11 -15.57
C GLN A 240 -12.03 7.99 -14.54
N ILE A 241 -11.06 7.06 -14.49
CA ILE A 241 -11.08 5.94 -13.55
C ILE A 241 -10.28 6.37 -12.33
N ALA A 242 -10.95 6.53 -11.18
CA ALA A 242 -10.28 6.88 -9.93
C ALA A 242 -9.85 5.63 -9.17
N GLY A 243 -8.56 5.55 -8.82
CA GLY A 243 -8.05 4.60 -7.84
C GLY A 243 -8.42 5.00 -6.41
N ARG A 244 -7.81 4.32 -5.43
CA ARG A 244 -7.95 4.63 -4.01
C ARG A 244 -6.81 5.52 -3.52
N SER A 245 -7.15 6.37 -2.55
CA SER A 245 -6.19 7.22 -1.85
C SER A 245 -6.21 6.97 -0.34
N PHE A 246 -5.04 6.91 0.29
CA PHE A 246 -4.88 6.80 1.74
C PHE A 246 -3.86 7.82 2.27
N TYR A 247 -4.15 8.42 3.41
CA TYR A 247 -3.24 9.36 4.05
C TYR A 247 -3.17 9.13 5.57
N THR A 248 -1.98 9.29 6.14
CA THR A 248 -1.76 9.38 7.59
C THR A 248 -0.77 10.50 7.91
N SER A 249 -1.03 11.30 8.94
CA SER A 249 -0.17 12.42 9.35
C SER A 249 1.00 12.01 10.23
N LEU A 250 0.99 10.78 10.73
CA LEU A 250 2.03 10.23 11.61
C LEU A 250 3.26 9.81 10.78
N GLY A 251 4.41 9.63 11.42
CA GLY A 251 5.63 9.14 10.77
C GLY A 251 6.83 10.09 10.82
N HIS A 252 6.84 11.05 11.75
CA HIS A 252 7.94 12.02 11.92
C HIS A 252 9.24 11.35 12.39
N LEU A 253 9.11 10.47 13.40
CA LEU A 253 10.25 9.91 14.11
C LEU A 253 10.71 8.60 13.46
N ASN A 254 12.02 8.35 13.46
CA ASN A 254 12.58 7.05 13.09
C ASN A 254 11.99 5.92 13.97
N GLN A 255 11.74 6.21 15.24
CA GLN A 255 11.10 5.30 16.18
C GLN A 255 9.68 4.94 15.76
N THR A 256 8.93 5.87 15.16
CA THR A 256 7.58 5.59 14.63
C THR A 256 7.63 4.51 13.56
N TRP A 257 8.62 4.55 12.66
CA TRP A 257 8.84 3.53 11.62
C TRP A 257 9.35 2.18 12.15
N GLN A 258 9.79 2.13 13.41
CA GLN A 258 10.17 0.89 14.10
C GLN A 258 9.01 0.33 14.96
N ASP A 259 7.92 1.09 15.14
CA ASP A 259 6.74 0.63 15.89
C ASP A 259 5.92 -0.35 15.02
N PRO A 260 5.72 -1.60 15.48
CA PRO A 260 4.91 -2.58 14.75
C PRO A 260 3.46 -2.14 14.50
N LEU A 261 2.87 -1.36 15.40
CA LEU A 261 1.50 -0.84 15.23
C LEU A 261 1.44 0.20 14.11
N PHE A 262 2.40 1.12 14.07
CA PHE A 262 2.49 2.10 12.98
C PHE A 262 2.77 1.43 11.64
N MET A 263 3.72 0.49 11.59
CA MET A 263 4.01 -0.24 10.36
C MET A 263 2.80 -1.04 9.87
N SER A 264 2.05 -1.66 10.79
CA SER A 264 0.80 -2.35 10.45
C SER A 264 -0.29 -1.38 9.97
N HIS A 265 -0.35 -0.17 10.51
CA HIS A 265 -1.26 0.89 10.05
C HIS A 265 -0.96 1.31 8.61
N VAL A 266 0.31 1.63 8.31
CA VAL A 266 0.76 2.04 6.98
C VAL A 266 0.57 0.92 5.96
N THR A 267 1.03 -0.30 6.27
CA THR A 267 0.89 -1.45 5.36
C THR A 267 -0.56 -1.88 5.16
N GLY A 268 -1.41 -1.76 6.19
CA GLY A 268 -2.85 -1.97 6.07
C GLY A 268 -3.53 -0.96 5.16
N GLY A 269 -3.16 0.32 5.25
CA GLY A 269 -3.65 1.38 4.35
C GLY A 269 -3.21 1.17 2.90
N LEU A 270 -1.93 0.84 2.70
CA LEU A 270 -1.37 0.50 1.39
C LEU A 270 -2.04 -0.72 0.77
N THR A 271 -2.20 -1.80 1.55
CA THR A 271 -2.87 -3.03 1.08
C THR A 271 -4.31 -2.75 0.66
N TRP A 272 -5.03 -1.93 1.43
CA TRP A 272 -6.39 -1.53 1.07
C TRP A 272 -6.41 -0.69 -0.21
N ALA A 273 -5.49 0.26 -0.38
CA ALA A 273 -5.42 1.09 -1.58
C ALA A 273 -5.18 0.24 -2.84
N LEU A 274 -4.22 -0.69 -2.78
CA LEU A 274 -3.89 -1.58 -3.90
C LEU A 274 -5.09 -2.44 -4.36
N GLN A 275 -6.03 -2.76 -3.47
CA GLN A 275 -7.22 -3.56 -3.78
C GLN A 275 -8.34 -2.79 -4.51
N ALA A 276 -8.07 -1.58 -5.04
CA ALA A 276 -9.04 -0.76 -5.77
C ALA A 276 -9.59 -1.41 -7.07
N ASN A 277 -8.93 -2.45 -7.58
CA ASN A 277 -9.28 -3.11 -8.85
C ASN A 277 -9.16 -2.21 -10.10
N THR A 278 -8.36 -1.15 -10.00
CA THR A 278 -8.13 -0.15 -11.06
C THR A 278 -6.74 -0.23 -11.68
N THR A 279 -5.86 -1.11 -11.18
CA THR A 279 -4.50 -1.32 -11.69
C THR A 279 -4.29 -2.75 -12.19
N LYS A 280 -3.19 -2.98 -12.91
CA LYS A 280 -2.91 -4.30 -13.52
C LYS A 280 -2.73 -5.43 -12.51
N ALA A 281 -2.41 -5.13 -11.24
CA ALA A 281 -2.37 -6.12 -10.17
C ALA A 281 -3.69 -6.88 -9.97
N PHE A 282 -4.84 -6.21 -10.13
CA PHE A 282 -6.15 -6.81 -9.87
C PHE A 282 -7.07 -6.81 -11.10
N ASN A 283 -6.76 -5.99 -12.10
CA ASN A 283 -7.50 -5.86 -13.35
C ASN A 283 -6.55 -5.84 -14.55
N ALA A 284 -6.43 -6.96 -15.26
CA ALA A 284 -5.54 -7.07 -16.43
C ALA A 284 -5.87 -6.10 -17.59
N SER A 285 -7.05 -5.47 -17.58
CA SER A 285 -7.45 -4.44 -18.56
C SER A 285 -7.16 -3.01 -18.10
N ALA A 286 -6.59 -2.83 -16.90
CA ALA A 286 -6.19 -1.53 -16.38
C ALA A 286 -5.05 -0.91 -17.20
N LEU A 287 -4.97 0.41 -17.16
CA LEU A 287 -4.04 1.20 -17.97
C LEU A 287 -2.69 1.43 -17.25
N VAL A 288 -2.68 1.41 -15.92
CA VAL A 288 -1.50 1.57 -15.07
C VAL A 288 -1.32 0.40 -14.12
N GLY A 289 -0.12 0.26 -13.57
CA GLY A 289 0.26 -0.85 -12.71
C GLY A 289 1.02 -1.93 -13.47
N ASN A 290 1.72 -2.77 -12.72
CA ASN A 290 2.50 -3.85 -13.28
C ASN A 290 1.67 -5.14 -13.33
N SER A 291 1.65 -5.77 -14.50
CA SER A 291 0.87 -6.99 -14.80
C SER A 291 1.35 -8.24 -14.06
N GLY A 292 2.39 -8.13 -13.24
CA GLY A 292 3.07 -9.25 -12.59
C GLY A 292 3.68 -10.24 -13.56
N PRO A 293 4.31 -11.31 -13.05
CA PRO A 293 4.71 -12.42 -13.89
C PRO A 293 3.44 -13.03 -14.50
N SER A 294 3.25 -12.73 -15.78
CA SER A 294 2.31 -13.38 -16.70
C SER A 294 2.19 -14.87 -16.38
N THR A 295 1.03 -15.29 -15.87
CA THR A 295 0.62 -16.69 -16.00
C THR A 295 0.22 -16.91 -17.45
N SER A 296 1.22 -17.01 -18.32
CA SER A 296 1.01 -17.56 -19.64
C SER A 296 0.53 -19.01 -19.45
N ALA A 297 -0.79 -19.19 -19.50
CA ALA A 297 -1.38 -20.49 -19.72
C ALA A 297 -0.80 -20.98 -21.04
N SER A 298 0.19 -21.85 -20.95
CA SER A 298 0.78 -22.53 -22.09
C SER A 298 -0.33 -23.34 -22.75
N ALA A 299 -1.02 -22.73 -23.71
CA ALA A 299 -1.92 -23.42 -24.60
C ALA A 299 -1.05 -24.45 -25.33
N THR A 300 -1.12 -25.70 -24.89
CA THR A 300 -0.61 -26.86 -25.61
C THR A 300 -1.35 -26.93 -26.94
N GLY A 301 -0.84 -26.19 -27.91
CA GLY A 301 -1.24 -26.28 -29.30
C GLY A 301 -0.71 -27.61 -29.85
N THR A 302 -1.60 -28.59 -29.91
CA THR A 302 -1.40 -29.83 -30.65
C THR A 302 -1.18 -29.47 -32.12
N SER A 303 0.07 -29.55 -32.59
CA SER A 303 0.39 -29.46 -34.01
C SER A 303 -0.02 -30.75 -34.72
N PRO A 304 -0.76 -30.70 -35.84
CA PRO A 304 -0.88 -31.84 -36.74
C PRO A 304 0.39 -31.94 -37.60
N THR A 305 0.99 -33.12 -37.56
CA THR A 305 2.11 -33.54 -38.42
C THR A 305 1.76 -33.45 -39.90
N SER A 306 2.60 -32.79 -40.70
CA SER A 306 2.67 -33.00 -42.15
C SER A 306 4.12 -33.20 -42.59
N GLY A 307 4.32 -34.21 -43.43
CA GLY A 307 5.61 -34.76 -43.84
C GLY A 307 6.38 -33.92 -44.86
N PRO A 308 7.58 -34.40 -45.27
CA PRO A 308 8.61 -33.55 -45.85
C PRO A 308 8.50 -33.43 -47.37
N SER A 309 8.84 -32.27 -47.91
CA SER A 309 9.27 -32.16 -49.30
C SER A 309 10.37 -31.13 -49.45
N ALA A 310 11.47 -31.59 -50.04
CA ALA A 310 12.75 -30.92 -50.17
C ALA A 310 12.78 -29.91 -51.32
N LYS A 311 13.60 -28.86 -51.19
CA LYS A 311 14.52 -28.43 -52.26
C LYS A 311 15.63 -27.48 -51.75
N PRO A 312 16.79 -27.40 -52.42
CA PRO A 312 18.06 -26.92 -51.86
C PRO A 312 18.61 -25.62 -52.49
N SER A 313 19.60 -25.00 -51.82
CA SER A 313 20.75 -24.21 -52.35
C SER A 313 21.35 -23.40 -51.17
N SER A 314 22.54 -23.66 -50.64
CA SER A 314 23.95 -23.58 -51.12
C SER A 314 24.64 -22.24 -50.83
N ALA A 315 25.85 -22.35 -50.23
CA ALA A 315 26.96 -21.39 -50.11
C ALA A 315 26.84 -20.33 -48.98
N SER A 316 27.58 -20.43 -47.85
CA SER A 316 29.04 -20.30 -47.56
C SER A 316 29.33 -18.93 -46.90
N ALA A 317 29.70 -18.92 -45.60
CA ALA A 317 30.99 -18.46 -45.03
C ALA A 317 31.21 -16.92 -45.15
N ASP A 318 31.62 -16.16 -44.15
CA ASP A 318 32.84 -16.31 -43.34
C ASP A 318 32.93 -15.22 -42.22
N MET A 319 33.97 -15.34 -41.39
CA MET A 319 34.34 -14.63 -40.16
C MET A 319 34.73 -13.12 -40.27
N GLY A 320 34.82 -12.45 -39.09
CA GLY A 320 35.77 -11.36 -38.79
C GLY A 320 35.18 -10.17 -37.99
N TYR A 321 35.37 -10.01 -36.68
CA TYR A 321 36.51 -9.47 -35.87
C TYR A 321 36.66 -7.92 -35.81
N ALA A 322 37.09 -7.46 -34.62
CA ALA A 322 37.64 -6.15 -34.19
C ALA A 322 36.61 -5.04 -33.85
N ILE A 323 36.49 -4.56 -32.59
CA ILE A 323 37.42 -3.77 -31.75
C ILE A 323 37.87 -2.46 -32.44
N VAL A 324 37.36 -1.32 -31.96
CA VAL A 324 38.07 -0.03 -31.99
C VAL A 324 37.72 0.77 -30.72
N SER A 325 38.77 1.12 -29.97
CA SER A 325 38.82 2.06 -28.86
C SER A 325 38.62 3.51 -29.33
N GLY A 326 38.10 4.36 -28.44
CA GLY A 326 38.12 5.81 -28.63
C GLY A 326 38.03 6.56 -27.31
N MET A 327 39.19 6.86 -26.73
CA MET A 327 39.38 7.83 -25.65
C MET A 327 38.94 9.23 -26.11
N LEU A 328 38.35 10.02 -25.22
CA LEU A 328 38.49 11.48 -25.22
C LEU A 328 38.44 12.01 -23.79
N ALA A 329 39.28 13.01 -23.55
CA ALA A 329 39.75 13.48 -22.27
C ALA A 329 39.16 14.84 -21.88
N LEU A 330 39.05 15.06 -20.56
CA LEU A 330 39.38 16.26 -19.76
C LEU A 330 38.80 17.66 -20.09
N GLY A 331 38.24 18.27 -19.03
CA GLY A 331 38.07 19.71 -18.76
C GLY A 331 36.89 19.90 -17.79
N VAL A 332 36.99 20.19 -16.47
CA VAL A 332 37.54 21.38 -15.75
C VAL A 332 36.93 22.67 -16.35
N THR A 333 36.06 23.47 -15.72
CA THR A 333 36.12 24.18 -14.41
C THR A 333 34.79 24.91 -14.09
N TRP A 334 34.37 24.92 -12.81
CA TRP A 334 33.78 25.96 -11.92
C TRP A 334 33.03 27.22 -12.44
N TRP A 335 31.87 27.55 -11.79
CA TRP A 335 31.34 28.85 -11.26
C TRP A 335 29.97 28.51 -10.60
N LEU A 336 29.63 28.58 -9.30
CA LEU A 336 29.56 29.59 -8.21
C LEU A 336 28.46 30.68 -8.29
N PHE A 337 27.63 30.70 -7.22
CA PHE A 337 26.64 31.66 -6.69
C PHE A 337 25.25 31.71 -7.38
N ALA A 338 24.09 31.54 -6.72
CA ALA A 338 23.50 31.93 -5.42
C ALA A 338 22.43 33.00 -5.61
N SER A 339 21.19 32.69 -5.21
CA SER A 339 20.20 33.51 -4.48
C SER A 339 18.94 32.69 -4.29
#